data_AF-Q4L4U6-F1
#
_entry.id   AF-Q4L4U6-F1
#
_cell.length_a   1.000
_cell.length_b   1.000
_cell.length_c   1.000
_cell.angle_alpha   90.00
_cell.angle_beta   90.00
_cell.angle_gamma   90.00
#
_symmetry.space_group_name_H-M   'P 1'
#
loop_
_entity.id
_entity.type
_entity.pdbx_description
1 polymer ?
#
loop_
_entity_poly.entity_id
_entity_poly.type
_entity_poly.pdbx_seq_one_letter_code
_entity_poly.pdbx_strand_id
1 'polypeptide(L)'
;MIPYGTFTFFLVAIIVLLPVIILGFLGKRSYIYNGLSTAIMIVVIFSSDKHNLFGNKYLSIQLISFVIYLIWQVLLIMGYYKSRQKSNTFSKFVIVMILSILPLAIVKVLQSSWLGGQQIHFHEHKLIEFVGFLGISYVTFKSVQLIMEIRDGSIKEIKVGKLFQFISFFPTVSSGPIDRYKRFVKDDKKVPTSEQYREMVAKAIHMIMLGFLYKYIIAYLINVYAILPLLMNLDGFMHKWLYMYAYSFYLFFDFAGYSLFAVAVSYLYGINTPPNFKQPFKAKNIKDFWNRWHMSLSFWFRDCIYMRTLFYMSRKKTFKSQFAMSNFAFFLNFFIMGVWHGLELFYIVYGIYHGLMFIGYGYYERWRKKHPPRWQNGFTKALSIIITFHFVAFGFLIFSGKLI
;
A
#
# COMPACT_ATOMS: atom_id res chain seq x y z
N MET A 1 -5.43 -0.98 -18.78
CA MET A 1 -4.01 -1.34 -19.01
C MET A 1 -3.29 -1.42 -17.67
N ILE A 2 -2.58 -2.51 -17.36
CA ILE A 2 -1.94 -2.65 -16.03
C ILE A 2 -0.89 -1.54 -15.83
N PRO A 3 -0.99 -0.72 -14.76
CA PRO A 3 -0.05 0.35 -14.48
C PRO A 3 1.37 -0.18 -14.34
N TYR A 4 2.31 0.39 -15.09
CA TYR A 4 3.72 -0.02 -15.12
C TYR A 4 3.91 -1.52 -15.42
N GLY A 5 2.95 -2.13 -16.13
CA GLY A 5 2.97 -3.54 -16.49
C GLY A 5 3.71 -3.80 -17.81
N THR A 6 3.69 -2.85 -18.75
CA THR A 6 4.31 -2.99 -20.07
C THR A 6 5.03 -1.72 -20.52
N PHE A 7 5.98 -1.83 -21.45
CA PHE A 7 6.66 -0.69 -22.06
C PHE A 7 5.69 0.32 -22.70
N THR A 8 4.61 -0.17 -23.32
CA THR A 8 3.57 0.67 -23.89
C THR A 8 2.94 1.61 -22.85
N PHE A 9 2.83 1.18 -21.58
CA PHE A 9 2.30 2.05 -20.51
C PHE A 9 3.21 3.25 -20.28
N PHE A 10 4.54 3.02 -20.26
CA PHE A 10 5.52 4.10 -20.09
C PHE A 10 5.51 5.08 -21.25
N LEU A 11 5.36 4.61 -22.49
CA LEU A 11 5.26 5.48 -23.66
C LEU A 11 4.02 6.38 -23.57
N VAL A 12 2.85 5.80 -23.28
CA VAL A 12 1.62 6.58 -23.09
C VAL A 12 1.77 7.57 -21.95
N ALA A 13 2.32 7.15 -20.80
CA ALA A 13 2.54 8.02 -19.66
C ALA A 13 3.47 9.20 -20.00
N ILE A 14 4.59 8.97 -20.70
CA ILE A 14 5.52 10.05 -21.08
C ILE A 14 4.84 11.06 -22.01
N ILE A 15 4.08 10.60 -23.00
CA ILE A 15 3.35 11.49 -23.93
C ILE A 15 2.35 12.35 -23.16
N VAL A 16 1.53 11.73 -22.30
CA VAL A 16 0.51 12.42 -21.49
C VAL A 16 1.15 13.37 -20.47
N LEU A 17 2.34 13.07 -19.98
CA LEU A 17 3.05 13.90 -19.01
C LEU A 17 3.94 14.97 -19.64
N LEU A 18 4.13 14.96 -20.96
CA LEU A 18 5.07 15.87 -21.62
C LEU A 18 4.81 17.34 -21.29
N PRO A 19 3.56 17.86 -21.31
CA PRO A 19 3.30 19.25 -20.92
C PRO A 19 3.49 19.50 -19.42
N VAL A 20 3.26 18.50 -18.55
CA VAL A 20 3.58 18.61 -17.11
C VAL A 20 5.08 18.79 -16.93
N ILE A 21 5.87 18.02 -17.67
CA ILE A 21 7.34 18.04 -17.61
C ILE A 21 7.90 19.36 -18.12
N ILE A 22 7.42 19.83 -19.29
CA ILE A 22 7.83 21.11 -19.87
C ILE A 22 7.52 22.25 -18.91
N LEU A 23 6.29 22.31 -18.36
CA LEU A 23 5.92 23.35 -17.39
C LEU A 23 6.79 23.27 -16.12
N GLY A 24 7.07 22.07 -15.63
CA GLY A 24 7.95 21.88 -14.47
C GLY A 24 9.36 22.42 -14.70
N PHE A 25 9.96 22.19 -15.87
CA PHE A 25 11.26 22.77 -16.23
C PHE A 25 11.23 24.31 -16.27
N LEU A 26 10.08 24.90 -16.57
CA LEU A 26 9.86 26.35 -16.52
C LEU A 26 9.54 26.87 -15.10
N GLY A 27 9.53 26.00 -14.08
CA GLY A 27 9.12 26.35 -12.71
C GLY A 27 7.63 26.69 -12.58
N LYS A 28 6.82 26.25 -13.55
CA LYS A 28 5.37 26.51 -13.60
C LYS A 28 4.60 25.20 -13.40
N ARG A 29 3.32 25.34 -13.02
CA ARG A 29 2.41 24.20 -12.86
C ARG A 29 1.02 24.56 -13.34
N SER A 30 0.40 23.68 -14.14
CA SER A 30 -0.99 23.82 -14.54
C SER A 30 -1.86 22.84 -13.75
N TYR A 31 -2.71 23.36 -12.85
CA TYR A 31 -3.65 22.52 -12.10
C TYR A 31 -4.69 21.83 -13.01
N ILE A 32 -5.09 22.51 -14.09
CA ILE A 32 -6.07 21.98 -15.05
C ILE A 32 -5.46 20.82 -15.82
N TYR A 33 -4.27 21.01 -16.41
CA TYR A 33 -3.62 19.96 -17.19
C TYR A 33 -3.18 18.78 -16.31
N ASN A 34 -2.72 19.03 -15.08
CA ASN A 34 -2.41 17.94 -14.15
C ASN A 34 -3.65 17.10 -13.82
N GLY A 35 -4.82 17.73 -13.67
CA GLY A 35 -6.08 17.04 -13.51
C GLY A 35 -6.48 16.24 -14.75
N LEU A 36 -6.37 16.85 -15.94
CA LEU A 36 -6.69 16.20 -17.22
C LEU A 36 -5.79 14.99 -17.50
N SER A 37 -4.47 15.15 -17.37
CA SER A 37 -3.50 14.05 -17.54
C SER A 37 -3.77 12.91 -16.54
N THR A 38 -4.12 13.23 -15.30
CA THR A 38 -4.54 12.22 -14.32
C THR A 38 -5.80 11.49 -14.78
N ALA A 39 -6.82 12.20 -15.26
CA ALA A 39 -8.05 11.59 -15.76
C ALA A 39 -7.79 10.68 -16.97
N ILE A 40 -6.98 11.12 -17.94
CA ILE A 40 -6.57 10.31 -19.10
C ILE A 40 -5.87 9.04 -18.63
N MET A 41 -4.92 9.16 -17.71
CA MET A 41 -4.19 8.00 -17.21
C MET A 41 -5.10 7.04 -16.42
N ILE A 42 -6.07 7.54 -15.66
CA ILE A 42 -7.08 6.69 -15.00
C ILE A 42 -7.89 5.90 -16.03
N VAL A 43 -8.35 6.54 -17.10
CA VAL A 43 -9.07 5.86 -18.19
C VAL A 43 -8.20 4.77 -18.84
N VAL A 44 -6.93 5.08 -19.13
CA VAL A 44 -5.96 4.10 -19.66
C VAL A 44 -5.73 2.94 -18.68
N ILE A 45 -5.59 3.23 -17.39
CA ILE A 45 -5.35 2.21 -16.35
C ILE A 45 -6.52 1.23 -16.28
N PHE A 46 -7.74 1.74 -16.24
CA PHE A 46 -8.94 0.91 -16.16
C PHE A 46 -9.42 0.37 -17.52
N SER A 47 -8.75 0.72 -18.63
CA SER A 47 -9.09 0.17 -19.94
C SER A 47 -8.99 -1.36 -19.95
N SER A 48 -10.01 -2.05 -20.47
CA SER A 48 -10.14 -3.51 -20.40
C SER A 48 -10.81 -4.04 -21.64
N ASP A 49 -10.22 -5.03 -22.31
CA ASP A 49 -10.85 -5.68 -23.46
C ASP A 49 -11.96 -6.65 -23.04
N LYS A 50 -11.86 -7.24 -21.83
CA LYS A 50 -12.80 -8.26 -21.34
C LYS A 50 -14.04 -7.69 -20.64
N HIS A 51 -13.89 -6.55 -19.96
CA HIS A 51 -14.95 -5.96 -19.13
C HIS A 51 -15.34 -4.57 -19.67
N ASN A 52 -15.41 -4.46 -20.99
CA ASN A 52 -15.79 -3.22 -21.69
C ASN A 52 -17.32 -3.08 -21.77
N LEU A 53 -17.79 -1.86 -21.93
CA LEU A 53 -19.17 -1.54 -22.21
C LEU A 53 -19.27 -1.00 -23.63
N PHE A 54 -20.29 -1.47 -24.36
CA PHE A 54 -20.59 -1.04 -25.73
C PHE A 54 -19.41 -1.24 -26.72
N GLY A 55 -18.57 -2.25 -26.51
CA GLY A 55 -17.40 -2.52 -27.36
C GLY A 55 -16.25 -1.53 -27.18
N ASN A 56 -16.35 -0.56 -26.26
CA ASN A 56 -15.34 0.46 -26.05
C ASN A 56 -14.41 0.09 -24.89
N LYS A 57 -13.18 -0.33 -25.20
CA LYS A 57 -12.13 -0.69 -24.23
C LYS A 57 -11.90 0.34 -23.13
N TYR A 58 -12.07 1.63 -23.43
CA TYR A 58 -11.82 2.73 -22.49
C TYR A 58 -12.98 2.99 -21.53
N LEU A 59 -14.18 2.47 -21.85
CA LEU A 59 -15.34 2.50 -20.98
C LEU A 59 -15.53 1.10 -20.38
N SER A 60 -14.85 0.84 -19.25
CA SER A 60 -14.92 -0.46 -18.57
C SER A 60 -15.79 -0.40 -17.32
N ILE A 61 -16.31 -1.56 -16.91
CA ILE A 61 -17.05 -1.72 -15.64
C ILE A 61 -16.16 -1.24 -14.47
N GLN A 62 -14.88 -1.60 -14.47
CA GLN A 62 -13.93 -1.19 -13.42
C GLN A 62 -13.75 0.33 -13.33
N LEU A 63 -13.74 1.04 -14.48
CA LEU A 63 -13.67 2.50 -14.49
C LEU A 63 -14.93 3.10 -13.84
N ILE A 64 -16.11 2.57 -14.17
CA ILE A 64 -17.38 3.00 -13.56
C ILE A 64 -17.37 2.73 -12.05
N SER A 65 -16.97 1.53 -11.63
CA SER A 65 -16.85 1.18 -10.20
C SER A 65 -15.89 2.12 -9.47
N PHE A 66 -14.75 2.46 -10.08
CA PHE A 66 -13.80 3.43 -9.53
C PHE A 66 -14.43 4.84 -9.40
N VAL A 67 -15.15 5.31 -10.42
CA VAL A 67 -15.81 6.62 -10.40
C VAL A 67 -16.93 6.66 -9.34
N ILE A 68 -17.76 5.62 -9.26
CA ILE A 68 -18.79 5.48 -8.22
C ILE A 68 -18.15 5.50 -6.83
N TYR A 69 -17.10 4.71 -6.64
CA TYR A 69 -16.34 4.69 -5.38
C TYR A 69 -15.77 6.06 -5.04
N LEU A 70 -15.20 6.77 -6.01
CA LEU A 70 -14.62 8.10 -5.83
C LEU A 70 -15.67 9.12 -5.39
N ILE A 71 -16.83 9.14 -6.06
CA ILE A 71 -17.97 9.99 -5.69
C ILE A 71 -18.47 9.62 -4.29
N TRP A 72 -18.66 8.34 -4.00
CA TRP A 72 -19.07 7.82 -2.69
C TRP A 72 -18.15 8.30 -1.58
N GLN A 73 -16.83 8.11 -1.72
CA GLN A 73 -15.86 8.55 -0.71
C GLN A 73 -15.84 10.07 -0.55
N VAL A 74 -15.89 10.84 -1.64
CA VAL A 74 -15.93 12.30 -1.58
C VAL A 74 -17.16 12.79 -0.83
N LEU A 75 -18.34 12.26 -1.14
CA LEU A 75 -19.59 12.61 -0.46
C LEU A 75 -19.55 12.25 1.03
N LEU A 76 -19.10 11.05 1.37
CA LEU A 76 -18.97 10.62 2.77
C LEU A 76 -17.99 11.49 3.56
N ILE A 77 -16.79 11.74 3.02
CA ILE A 77 -15.75 12.52 3.68
C ILE A 77 -16.20 13.97 3.87
N MET A 78 -16.77 14.59 2.83
CA MET A 78 -17.26 15.98 2.92
C MET A 78 -18.48 16.09 3.84
N GLY A 79 -19.39 15.11 3.80
CA GLY A 79 -20.53 15.03 4.71
C GLY A 79 -20.08 14.91 6.16
N TYR A 80 -19.10 14.04 6.44
CA TYR A 80 -18.53 13.90 7.78
C TYR A 80 -17.75 15.14 8.22
N TYR A 81 -16.97 15.76 7.34
CA TYR A 81 -16.24 17.00 7.63
C TYR A 81 -17.20 18.12 8.07
N LYS A 82 -18.29 18.35 7.34
CA LYS A 82 -19.34 19.32 7.69
C LYS A 82 -20.08 18.94 8.98
N SER A 83 -20.43 17.65 9.13
CA SER A 83 -21.14 17.15 10.33
C SER A 83 -20.29 17.29 11.60
N ARG A 84 -18.98 17.02 11.50
CA ARG A 84 -18.01 17.10 12.60
C ARG A 84 -17.84 18.53 13.13
N GLN A 85 -18.00 19.55 12.29
CA GLN A 85 -17.97 20.96 12.72
C GLN A 85 -19.14 21.30 13.66
N LYS A 86 -20.28 20.64 13.49
CA LYS A 86 -21.46 20.83 14.37
C LYS A 86 -21.39 19.94 15.61
N SER A 87 -21.01 18.67 15.44
CA SER A 87 -20.97 17.69 16.54
C SER A 87 -19.97 16.59 16.25
N ASN A 88 -19.08 16.29 17.21
CA ASN A 88 -18.07 15.25 17.06
C ASN A 88 -18.41 14.00 17.91
N THR A 89 -19.45 13.25 17.53
CA THR A 89 -19.87 12.03 18.27
C THR A 89 -19.15 10.77 17.77
N PHE A 90 -18.92 9.80 18.68
CA PHE A 90 -18.25 8.54 18.33
C PHE A 90 -19.09 7.68 17.37
N SER A 91 -20.41 7.62 17.55
CA SER A 91 -21.29 6.84 16.67
C SER A 91 -21.26 7.33 15.23
N LYS A 92 -21.27 8.65 15.00
CA LYS A 92 -21.13 9.22 13.64
C LYS A 92 -19.80 8.83 12.99
N PHE A 93 -18.72 8.87 13.76
CA PHE A 93 -17.41 8.41 13.30
C PHE A 93 -17.43 6.94 12.89
N VAL A 94 -17.97 6.06 13.74
CA VAL A 94 -18.06 4.62 13.45
C VAL A 94 -18.89 4.33 12.21
N ILE A 95 -20.06 4.98 12.05
CA ILE A 95 -20.91 4.81 10.88
C ILE A 95 -20.16 5.20 9.60
N VAL A 96 -19.54 6.39 9.56
CA VAL A 96 -18.80 6.86 8.38
C VAL A 96 -17.60 5.96 8.08
N MET A 97 -16.91 5.47 9.11
CA MET A 97 -15.82 4.51 8.97
C MET A 97 -16.29 3.19 8.35
N ILE A 98 -17.40 2.63 8.83
CA ILE A 98 -18.00 1.40 8.27
C ILE A 98 -18.37 1.62 6.80
N LEU A 99 -19.10 2.70 6.50
CA LEU A 99 -19.51 3.03 5.13
C LEU A 99 -18.33 3.28 4.18
N SER A 100 -17.23 3.84 4.67
CA SER A 100 -16.01 4.06 3.88
C SER A 100 -15.27 2.75 3.58
N ILE A 101 -15.24 1.81 4.53
CA ILE A 101 -14.58 0.50 4.37
C ILE A 101 -15.45 -0.51 3.62
N LEU A 102 -16.78 -0.35 3.66
CA LEU A 102 -17.75 -1.31 3.13
C LEU A 102 -17.46 -1.79 1.70
N PRO A 103 -17.14 -0.93 0.70
CA PRO A 103 -16.82 -1.41 -0.64
C PRO A 103 -15.63 -2.37 -0.67
N LEU A 104 -14.57 -2.08 0.10
CA LEU A 104 -13.40 -2.96 0.21
C LEU A 104 -13.75 -4.26 0.94
N ALA A 105 -14.55 -4.18 2.01
CA ALA A 105 -14.98 -5.36 2.76
C ALA A 105 -15.78 -6.33 1.88
N ILE A 106 -16.73 -5.80 1.09
CA ILE A 106 -17.51 -6.58 0.11
C ILE A 106 -16.57 -7.28 -0.87
N VAL A 107 -15.60 -6.55 -1.46
CA VAL A 107 -14.64 -7.16 -2.40
C VAL A 107 -13.84 -8.27 -1.72
N LYS A 108 -13.37 -8.09 -0.49
CA LYS A 108 -12.58 -9.11 0.22
C LYS A 108 -13.40 -10.35 0.58
N VAL A 109 -14.66 -10.18 0.96
CA VAL A 109 -15.58 -11.28 1.23
C VAL A 109 -15.88 -12.07 -0.06
N LEU A 110 -16.18 -11.38 -1.16
CA LEU A 110 -16.46 -12.00 -2.45
C LEU A 110 -15.24 -12.68 -3.11
N GLN A 111 -14.01 -12.26 -2.75
CA GLN A 111 -12.77 -12.90 -3.21
C GLN A 111 -12.39 -14.16 -2.43
N SER A 112 -12.94 -14.33 -1.22
CA SER A 112 -12.57 -15.40 -0.31
C SER A 112 -13.05 -16.76 -0.82
N SER A 113 -12.21 -17.79 -0.73
CA SER A 113 -12.53 -19.16 -1.13
C SER A 113 -13.70 -19.76 -0.34
N TRP A 114 -13.83 -19.41 0.94
CA TRP A 114 -14.83 -19.97 1.87
C TRP A 114 -16.11 -19.13 2.01
N LEU A 115 -16.05 -17.81 1.78
CA LEU A 115 -17.22 -16.91 1.86
C LEU A 115 -17.76 -16.49 0.49
N GLY A 116 -16.92 -16.51 -0.55
CA GLY A 116 -17.24 -16.15 -1.91
C GLY A 116 -17.56 -17.33 -2.82
N GLY A 117 -17.67 -18.55 -2.27
CA GLY A 117 -17.88 -19.80 -3.03
C GLY A 117 -19.21 -19.85 -3.81
N GLN A 118 -20.20 -19.03 -3.45
CA GLN A 118 -21.38 -18.76 -4.26
C GLN A 118 -21.30 -17.32 -4.77
N GLN A 119 -20.51 -17.09 -5.83
CA GLN A 119 -20.47 -15.78 -6.45
C GLN A 119 -21.85 -15.47 -7.02
N ILE A 120 -22.50 -14.44 -6.49
CA ILE A 120 -23.80 -13.99 -6.99
C ILE A 120 -23.57 -13.48 -8.42
N HIS A 121 -24.15 -14.18 -9.38
CA HIS A 121 -24.12 -13.80 -10.78
C HIS A 121 -25.26 -12.82 -11.06
N PHE A 122 -24.92 -11.66 -11.61
CA PHE A 122 -25.90 -10.76 -12.21
C PHE A 122 -25.69 -10.84 -13.73
N HIS A 123 -26.55 -11.59 -14.42
CA HIS A 123 -26.34 -12.00 -15.82
C HIS A 123 -25.02 -12.76 -15.99
N GLU A 124 -24.25 -12.49 -17.05
CA GLU A 124 -22.96 -13.11 -17.35
C GLU A 124 -21.82 -12.65 -16.43
N HIS A 125 -22.05 -11.59 -15.64
CA HIS A 125 -21.03 -10.94 -14.82
C HIS A 125 -21.15 -11.29 -13.34
N LYS A 126 -20.00 -11.50 -12.70
CA LYS A 126 -19.93 -11.75 -11.26
C LYS A 126 -20.11 -10.44 -10.50
N LEU A 127 -20.84 -10.43 -9.38
CA LEU A 127 -21.02 -9.24 -8.53
C LEU A 127 -19.70 -8.51 -8.19
N ILE A 128 -18.62 -9.27 -7.99
CA ILE A 128 -17.29 -8.74 -7.73
C ILE A 128 -16.75 -7.85 -8.85
N GLU A 129 -17.13 -8.09 -10.10
CA GLU A 129 -16.70 -7.30 -11.26
C GLU A 129 -17.32 -5.90 -11.24
N PHE A 130 -18.48 -5.74 -10.61
CA PHE A 130 -19.17 -4.46 -10.46
C PHE A 130 -18.69 -3.63 -9.26
N VAL A 131 -18.17 -4.27 -8.22
CA VAL A 131 -17.73 -3.56 -7.00
C VAL A 131 -16.20 -3.41 -6.97
N GLY A 132 -15.49 -4.41 -7.46
CA GLY A 132 -14.04 -4.48 -7.43
C GLY A 132 -13.37 -3.73 -8.58
N PHE A 133 -12.33 -2.97 -8.25
CA PHE A 133 -11.46 -2.34 -9.22
C PHE A 133 -10.02 -2.35 -8.73
N LEU A 134 -9.07 -2.26 -9.67
CA LEU A 134 -7.65 -2.18 -9.36
C LEU A 134 -7.36 -0.99 -8.43
N GLY A 135 -6.78 -1.26 -7.26
CA GLY A 135 -6.37 -0.23 -6.32
C GLY A 135 -7.38 0.13 -5.23
N ILE A 136 -8.57 -0.50 -5.20
CA ILE A 136 -9.61 -0.26 -4.17
C ILE A 136 -9.05 -0.31 -2.74
N SER A 137 -8.13 -1.23 -2.46
CA SER A 137 -7.47 -1.34 -1.16
C SER A 137 -6.63 -0.10 -0.80
N TYR A 138 -5.83 0.41 -1.74
CA TYR A 138 -4.92 1.53 -1.51
C TYR A 138 -5.66 2.87 -1.40
N VAL A 139 -6.69 3.08 -2.23
CA VAL A 139 -7.54 4.28 -2.13
C VAL A 139 -8.41 4.27 -0.87
N THR A 140 -8.78 3.10 -0.36
CA THR A 140 -9.49 2.98 0.93
C THR A 140 -8.63 3.44 2.10
N PHE A 141 -7.33 3.12 2.11
CA PHE A 141 -6.42 3.64 3.14
C PHE A 141 -6.35 5.17 3.15
N LYS A 142 -6.30 5.80 1.96
CA LYS A 142 -6.32 7.27 1.83
C LYS A 142 -7.59 7.86 2.44
N SER A 143 -8.76 7.31 2.09
CA SER A 143 -10.07 7.77 2.54
C SER A 143 -10.26 7.59 4.05
N VAL A 144 -9.99 6.39 4.55
CA VAL A 144 -10.13 6.04 5.97
C VAL A 144 -9.19 6.87 6.84
N GLN A 145 -7.92 7.03 6.43
CA GLN A 145 -6.99 7.88 7.16
C GLN A 145 -7.50 9.31 7.27
N LEU A 146 -8.06 9.86 6.19
CA LEU A 146 -8.57 11.22 6.19
C LEU A 146 -9.79 11.36 7.13
N ILE A 147 -10.71 10.39 7.15
CA ILE A 147 -11.84 10.37 8.10
C ILE A 147 -11.34 10.38 9.54
N MET A 148 -10.33 9.56 9.84
CA MET A 148 -9.69 9.51 11.15
C MET A 148 -8.99 10.85 11.50
N GLU A 149 -8.30 11.48 10.56
CA GLU A 149 -7.64 12.78 10.77
C GLU A 149 -8.65 13.93 10.95
N ILE A 150 -9.82 13.87 10.32
CA ILE A 150 -10.96 14.78 10.53
C ILE A 150 -11.53 14.60 11.94
N ARG A 151 -11.72 13.35 12.37
CA ARG A 151 -12.20 13.00 13.72
C ARG A 151 -11.32 13.63 14.80
N ASP A 152 -10.01 13.56 14.62
CA ASP A 152 -9.01 14.12 15.52
C ASP A 152 -8.93 15.67 15.46
N GLY A 153 -9.64 16.31 14.54
CA GLY A 153 -9.60 17.77 14.35
C GLY A 153 -8.30 18.28 13.73
N SER A 154 -7.52 17.39 13.16
CA SER A 154 -6.19 17.69 12.67
C SER A 154 -6.22 18.31 11.24
N ILE A 155 -7.34 18.14 10.53
CA ILE A 155 -7.61 18.73 9.20
C ILE A 155 -8.37 20.04 9.37
N LYS A 156 -7.77 21.14 8.89
CA LYS A 156 -8.37 22.48 8.98
C LYS A 156 -9.36 22.75 7.85
N GLU A 157 -8.97 22.49 6.61
CA GLU A 157 -9.73 22.80 5.40
C GLU A 157 -9.66 21.62 4.42
N ILE A 158 -10.78 21.31 3.76
CA ILE A 158 -10.86 20.34 2.67
C ILE A 158 -11.58 20.98 1.50
N LYS A 159 -10.91 21.02 0.34
CA LYS A 159 -11.52 21.41 -0.94
C LYS A 159 -11.88 20.16 -1.73
N VAL A 160 -13.09 20.12 -2.29
CA VAL A 160 -13.62 18.98 -3.05
C VAL A 160 -12.69 18.58 -4.20
N GLY A 161 -12.25 19.54 -5.02
CA GLY A 161 -11.33 19.26 -6.12
C GLY A 161 -9.97 18.67 -5.67
N LYS A 162 -9.46 19.10 -4.51
CA LYS A 162 -8.22 18.52 -3.93
C LYS A 162 -8.43 17.13 -3.37
N LEU A 163 -9.62 16.84 -2.85
CA LEU A 163 -9.97 15.49 -2.41
C LEU A 163 -10.04 14.53 -3.59
N PHE A 164 -10.69 14.93 -4.69
CA PHE A 164 -10.66 14.17 -5.95
C PHE A 164 -9.22 13.89 -6.39
N GLN A 165 -8.40 14.95 -6.53
CA GLN A 165 -6.99 14.82 -6.94
C GLN A 165 -6.18 13.88 -6.04
N PHE A 166 -6.37 13.94 -4.72
CA PHE A 166 -5.64 13.11 -3.77
C PHE A 166 -6.00 11.61 -3.90
N ILE A 167 -7.29 11.29 -3.97
CA ILE A 167 -7.76 9.91 -4.06
C ILE A 167 -7.42 9.33 -5.44
N SER A 168 -7.66 10.09 -6.51
CA SER A 168 -7.46 9.64 -7.89
C SER A 168 -6.06 9.85 -8.45
N PHE A 169 -5.09 10.27 -7.63
CA PHE A 169 -3.70 10.46 -8.05
C PHE A 169 -3.13 9.18 -8.66
N PHE A 170 -3.15 9.10 -9.99
CA PHE A 170 -2.88 7.87 -10.73
C PHE A 170 -1.52 7.24 -10.44
N PRO A 171 -0.43 8.00 -10.16
CA PRO A 171 0.87 7.39 -9.96
C PRO A 171 0.87 6.37 -8.83
N THR A 172 0.01 6.56 -7.82
CA THR A 172 -0.12 5.71 -6.64
C THR A 172 -1.48 5.04 -6.47
N VAL A 173 -2.36 5.07 -7.50
CA VAL A 173 -3.75 4.61 -7.35
C VAL A 173 -3.87 3.09 -7.20
N SER A 174 -3.05 2.30 -7.90
CA SER A 174 -3.19 0.84 -7.94
C SER A 174 -2.50 0.14 -6.76
N SER A 175 -1.21 0.37 -6.57
CA SER A 175 -0.44 -0.20 -5.45
C SER A 175 0.77 0.65 -5.04
N GLY A 176 0.74 1.95 -5.33
CA GLY A 176 1.83 2.85 -4.97
C GLY A 176 1.85 3.20 -3.48
N PRO A 177 2.85 3.98 -3.02
CA PRO A 177 2.94 4.40 -1.64
C PRO A 177 1.66 5.08 -1.15
N ILE A 178 1.15 4.61 0.00
CA ILE A 178 -0.04 5.16 0.67
C ILE A 178 0.30 6.55 1.19
N ASP A 179 -0.35 7.55 0.61
CA ASP A 179 -0.10 8.96 0.90
C ASP A 179 -1.04 9.49 2.00
N ARG A 180 -0.66 10.61 2.64
CA ARG A 180 -1.45 11.33 3.63
C ARG A 180 -1.93 12.65 3.04
N TYR A 181 -3.21 12.94 3.19
CA TYR A 181 -3.85 14.12 2.59
C TYR A 181 -3.10 15.42 2.85
N LYS A 182 -2.73 15.70 4.11
CA LYS A 182 -2.00 16.93 4.48
C LYS A 182 -0.67 17.08 3.78
N ARG A 183 0.07 15.98 3.63
CA ARG A 183 1.40 15.98 3.02
C ARG A 183 1.28 16.14 1.51
N PHE A 184 0.36 15.40 0.88
CA PHE A 184 0.03 15.58 -0.53
C PHE A 184 -0.37 17.03 -0.85
N VAL A 185 -1.29 17.61 -0.08
CA VAL A 185 -1.73 19.01 -0.28
C VAL A 185 -0.59 20.01 -0.03
N LYS A 186 0.31 19.74 0.93
CA LYS A 186 1.47 20.59 1.18
C LYS A 186 2.42 20.62 -0.03
N ASP A 187 2.74 19.45 -0.58
CA ASP A 187 3.60 19.34 -1.77
C ASP A 187 2.89 19.90 -3.01
N ASP A 188 1.59 19.65 -3.16
CA ASP A 188 0.81 20.16 -4.29
C ASP A 188 0.74 21.70 -4.32
N LYS A 189 0.67 22.35 -3.15
CA LYS A 189 0.73 23.82 -3.03
C LYS A 189 2.12 24.40 -3.28
N LYS A 190 3.18 23.63 -3.05
CA LYS A 190 4.57 24.09 -3.20
C LYS A 190 5.06 23.75 -4.62
N VAL A 191 4.87 24.68 -5.55
CA VAL A 191 5.42 24.51 -6.91
C VAL A 191 6.96 24.56 -6.83
N PRO A 192 7.67 23.53 -7.32
CA PRO A 192 9.13 23.50 -7.29
C PRO A 192 9.72 24.57 -8.23
N THR A 193 10.87 25.13 -7.87
CA THR A 193 11.64 25.98 -8.78
C THR A 193 12.17 25.16 -9.96
N SER A 194 12.57 25.82 -11.06
CA SER A 194 13.17 25.12 -12.22
C SER A 194 14.34 24.21 -11.83
N GLU A 195 15.22 24.71 -10.95
CA GLU A 195 16.38 23.95 -10.44
C GLU A 195 15.94 22.73 -9.61
N GLN A 196 15.03 22.93 -8.65
CA GLN A 196 14.47 21.82 -7.86
C GLN A 196 13.79 20.78 -8.75
N TYR A 197 13.08 21.22 -9.79
CA TYR A 197 12.42 20.32 -10.73
C TYR A 197 13.43 19.51 -11.55
N ARG A 198 14.54 20.12 -12.01
CA ARG A 198 15.62 19.40 -12.70
C ARG A 198 16.19 18.26 -11.84
N GLU A 199 16.42 18.52 -10.55
CA GLU A 199 16.85 17.47 -9.62
C GLU A 199 15.80 16.36 -9.44
N MET A 200 14.52 16.74 -9.37
CA MET A 200 13.43 15.77 -9.27
C MET A 200 13.35 14.88 -10.50
N VAL A 201 13.54 15.44 -11.71
CA VAL A 201 13.57 14.68 -12.96
C VAL A 201 14.79 13.75 -13.00
N ALA A 202 15.98 14.21 -12.60
CA ALA A 202 17.17 13.35 -12.54
C ALA A 202 16.96 12.15 -11.59
N LYS A 203 16.38 12.39 -10.41
CA LYS A 203 15.98 11.33 -9.47
C LYS A 203 14.92 10.40 -10.07
N ALA A 204 13.92 10.95 -10.77
CA ALA A 204 12.89 10.16 -11.43
C ALA A 204 13.46 9.23 -12.50
N ILE A 205 14.37 9.72 -13.35
CA ILE A 205 15.06 8.91 -14.36
C ILE A 205 15.85 7.78 -13.68
N HIS A 206 16.64 8.08 -12.64
CA HIS A 206 17.38 7.05 -11.90
C HIS A 206 16.45 5.98 -11.31
N MET A 207 15.32 6.39 -10.71
CA MET A 207 14.33 5.46 -10.15
C MET A 207 13.63 4.63 -11.24
N ILE A 208 13.35 5.20 -12.42
CA ILE A 208 12.80 4.46 -13.55
C ILE A 208 13.80 3.40 -14.03
N MET A 209 15.06 3.76 -14.22
CA MET A 209 16.10 2.80 -14.65
C MET A 209 16.30 1.69 -13.62
N LEU A 210 16.35 2.02 -12.33
CA LEU A 210 16.42 1.04 -11.26
C LEU A 210 15.15 0.17 -11.19
N GLY A 211 13.98 0.75 -11.44
CA GLY A 211 12.71 0.04 -11.53
C GLY A 211 12.71 -0.99 -12.66
N PHE A 212 13.27 -0.64 -13.83
CA PHE A 212 13.45 -1.57 -14.95
C PHE A 212 14.35 -2.73 -14.57
N LEU A 213 15.51 -2.46 -13.96
CA LEU A 213 16.41 -3.50 -13.45
C LEU A 213 15.70 -4.42 -12.45
N TYR A 214 14.96 -3.87 -11.51
CA TYR A 214 14.31 -4.66 -10.46
C TYR A 214 13.17 -5.51 -11.00
N LYS A 215 12.22 -4.91 -11.71
CA LYS A 215 10.98 -5.57 -12.11
C LYS A 215 11.11 -6.41 -13.37
N TYR A 216 11.74 -5.86 -14.41
CA TYR A 216 11.77 -6.50 -15.73
C TYR A 216 13.00 -7.36 -15.99
N ILE A 217 14.05 -7.24 -15.16
CA ILE A 217 15.24 -8.07 -15.24
C ILE A 217 15.28 -9.02 -14.05
N ILE A 218 15.55 -8.53 -12.84
CA ILE A 218 15.81 -9.39 -11.67
C ILE A 218 14.57 -10.21 -11.30
N ALA A 219 13.41 -9.57 -11.08
CA ALA A 219 12.20 -10.28 -10.71
C ALA A 219 11.73 -11.23 -11.82
N TYR A 220 11.87 -10.83 -13.09
CA TYR A 220 11.57 -11.69 -14.23
C TYR A 220 12.45 -12.95 -14.25
N LEU A 221 13.77 -12.81 -14.09
CA LEU A 221 14.71 -13.94 -14.04
C LEU A 221 14.39 -14.89 -12.87
N ILE A 222 14.14 -14.35 -11.67
CA ILE A 222 13.75 -15.17 -10.51
C ILE A 222 12.44 -15.91 -10.80
N ASN A 223 11.46 -15.24 -11.41
CA ASN A 223 10.18 -15.85 -11.73
C ASN A 223 10.34 -17.02 -12.71
N VAL A 224 11.04 -16.77 -13.83
CA VAL A 224 11.19 -17.75 -14.92
C VAL A 224 12.08 -18.92 -14.52
N TYR A 225 13.21 -18.66 -13.85
CA TYR A 225 14.22 -19.69 -13.60
C TYR A 225 14.16 -20.32 -12.22
N ALA A 226 13.41 -19.74 -11.26
CA ALA A 226 13.25 -20.31 -9.93
C ALA A 226 11.79 -20.55 -9.56
N ILE A 227 10.93 -19.53 -9.58
CA ILE A 227 9.53 -19.68 -9.11
C ILE A 227 8.75 -20.68 -9.96
N LEU A 228 8.68 -20.48 -11.28
CA LEU A 228 7.87 -21.34 -12.14
C LEU A 228 8.34 -22.81 -12.13
N PRO A 229 9.65 -23.12 -12.22
CA PRO A 229 10.12 -24.51 -12.12
C PRO A 229 9.84 -25.14 -10.75
N LEU A 230 10.09 -24.42 -9.66
CA LEU A 230 9.85 -24.94 -8.30
C LEU A 230 8.36 -25.20 -8.04
N LEU A 231 7.46 -24.43 -8.64
CA LEU A 231 6.02 -24.65 -8.52
C LEU A 231 5.53 -25.91 -9.23
N MET A 232 6.25 -26.42 -10.23
CA MET A 232 5.88 -27.67 -10.92
C MET A 232 6.10 -28.90 -10.04
N ASN A 233 7.07 -28.84 -9.13
CA ASN A 233 7.37 -29.91 -8.17
C ASN A 233 7.79 -29.28 -6.84
N LEU A 234 6.79 -28.81 -6.09
CA LEU A 234 7.02 -28.20 -4.77
C LEU A 234 7.02 -29.23 -3.64
N ASP A 235 7.14 -30.51 -3.98
CA ASP A 235 7.13 -31.60 -3.02
C ASP A 235 8.50 -31.72 -2.32
N GLY A 236 8.43 -32.02 -1.03
CA GLY A 236 9.61 -32.16 -0.18
C GLY A 236 10.15 -30.85 0.39
N PHE A 237 10.90 -31.00 1.49
CA PHE A 237 11.41 -29.90 2.29
C PHE A 237 12.36 -28.97 1.52
N MET A 238 13.25 -29.53 0.70
CA MET A 238 14.26 -28.75 -0.03
C MET A 238 13.64 -27.80 -1.07
N HIS A 239 12.67 -28.27 -1.86
CA HIS A 239 12.00 -27.41 -2.86
C HIS A 239 11.22 -26.27 -2.20
N LYS A 240 10.51 -26.54 -1.09
CA LYS A 240 9.84 -25.49 -0.30
C LYS A 240 10.83 -24.47 0.27
N TRP A 241 12.01 -24.91 0.72
CA TRP A 241 13.08 -24.03 1.20
C TRP A 241 13.69 -23.16 0.10
N LEU A 242 13.97 -23.72 -1.08
CA LEU A 242 14.46 -22.94 -2.22
C LEU A 242 13.40 -21.94 -2.69
N TYR A 243 12.13 -22.37 -2.74
CA TYR A 243 11.00 -21.52 -3.11
C TYR A 243 10.81 -20.36 -2.13
N MET A 244 10.99 -20.59 -0.83
CA MET A 244 10.94 -19.53 0.19
C MET A 244 11.86 -18.35 -0.15
N TYR A 245 13.13 -18.64 -0.48
CA TYR A 245 14.09 -17.59 -0.83
C TYR A 245 13.80 -16.98 -2.19
N ALA A 246 13.50 -17.79 -3.20
CA ALA A 246 13.14 -17.31 -4.53
C ALA A 246 11.93 -16.36 -4.44
N TYR A 247 10.88 -16.75 -3.72
CA TYR A 247 9.67 -15.95 -3.54
C TYR A 247 9.95 -14.66 -2.76
N SER A 248 10.79 -14.72 -1.72
CA SER A 248 11.18 -13.54 -0.94
C SER A 248 11.85 -12.48 -1.80
N PHE A 249 12.80 -12.88 -2.67
CA PHE A 249 13.47 -11.95 -3.57
C PHE A 249 12.57 -11.50 -4.72
N TYR A 250 11.81 -12.41 -5.33
CA TYR A 250 10.82 -12.07 -6.36
C TYR A 250 9.83 -11.01 -5.87
N LEU A 251 9.21 -11.25 -4.71
CA LEU A 251 8.24 -10.33 -4.08
C LEU A 251 8.87 -8.96 -3.83
N PHE A 252 10.11 -8.93 -3.33
CA PHE A 252 10.82 -7.67 -3.11
C PHE A 252 11.09 -6.94 -4.42
N PHE A 253 11.71 -7.58 -5.41
CA PHE A 253 12.15 -6.91 -6.63
C PHE A 253 10.98 -6.48 -7.52
N ASP A 254 9.92 -7.31 -7.64
CA ASP A 254 8.73 -6.92 -8.39
C ASP A 254 8.04 -5.71 -7.75
N PHE A 255 7.83 -5.75 -6.43
CA PHE A 255 7.06 -4.72 -5.76
C PHE A 255 7.86 -3.44 -5.48
N ALA A 256 9.16 -3.56 -5.20
CA ALA A 256 10.06 -2.41 -5.09
C ALA A 256 10.28 -1.75 -6.45
N GLY A 257 10.40 -2.53 -7.55
CA GLY A 257 10.47 -2.00 -8.90
C GLY A 257 9.21 -1.21 -9.28
N TYR A 258 8.04 -1.78 -9.02
CA TYR A 258 6.76 -1.06 -9.17
C TYR A 258 6.73 0.23 -8.34
N SER A 259 7.14 0.16 -7.07
CA SER A 259 7.13 1.32 -6.18
C SER A 259 8.07 2.44 -6.66
N LEU A 260 9.21 2.09 -7.25
CA LEU A 260 10.14 3.06 -7.86
C LEU A 260 9.49 3.78 -9.03
N PHE A 261 8.76 3.07 -9.91
CA PHE A 261 8.02 3.71 -11.00
C PHE A 261 6.94 4.68 -10.48
N ALA A 262 6.16 4.24 -9.48
CA ALA A 262 5.13 5.07 -8.87
C ALA A 262 5.70 6.36 -8.26
N VAL A 263 6.83 6.28 -7.54
CA VAL A 263 7.51 7.45 -6.95
C VAL A 263 8.11 8.34 -8.04
N ALA A 264 8.75 7.75 -9.06
CA ALA A 264 9.33 8.51 -10.16
C ALA A 264 8.29 9.32 -10.94
N VAL A 265 7.16 8.71 -11.30
CA VAL A 265 6.08 9.44 -11.98
C VAL A 265 5.47 10.51 -11.07
N SER A 266 5.41 10.27 -9.76
CA SER A 266 5.01 11.31 -8.81
C SER A 266 5.96 12.50 -8.81
N TYR A 267 7.27 12.25 -8.94
CA TYR A 267 8.29 13.30 -9.04
C TYR A 267 8.16 14.11 -10.34
N LEU A 268 7.76 13.47 -11.45
CA LEU A 268 7.45 14.19 -12.70
C LEU A 268 6.25 15.14 -12.53
N TYR A 269 5.30 14.84 -11.65
CA TYR A 269 4.24 15.77 -11.24
C TYR A 269 4.69 16.88 -10.27
N GLY A 270 5.95 16.87 -9.84
CA GLY A 270 6.45 17.76 -8.79
C GLY A 270 5.97 17.40 -7.39
N ILE A 271 5.52 16.15 -7.16
CA ILE A 271 5.05 15.66 -5.85
C ILE A 271 6.07 14.68 -5.26
N ASN A 272 6.54 14.95 -4.04
CA ASN A 272 7.57 14.15 -3.39
C ASN A 272 6.94 12.98 -2.58
N THR A 273 6.45 11.98 -3.31
CA THR A 273 5.89 10.75 -2.72
C THR A 273 6.97 9.96 -1.99
N PRO A 274 6.69 9.33 -0.81
CA PRO A 274 7.71 8.69 -0.01
C PRO A 274 8.04 7.32 -0.61
N PRO A 275 9.26 6.82 -0.38
CA PRO A 275 9.62 5.48 -0.79
C PRO A 275 8.88 4.43 0.04
N ASN A 276 8.65 3.25 -0.56
CA ASN A 276 8.12 2.08 0.15
C ASN A 276 9.22 1.18 0.74
N PHE A 277 10.44 1.23 0.22
CA PHE A 277 11.51 0.31 0.62
C PHE A 277 12.80 1.04 0.98
N LYS A 278 13.49 0.55 2.02
CA LYS A 278 14.80 1.06 2.45
C LYS A 278 15.74 -0.08 2.89
N GLN A 279 16.26 -0.82 1.90
CA GLN A 279 17.16 -1.97 2.12
C GLN A 279 16.62 -2.93 3.22
N PRO A 280 15.41 -3.49 3.05
CA PRO A 280 14.71 -4.22 4.12
C PRO A 280 15.48 -5.45 4.63
N PHE A 281 16.20 -6.15 3.75
CA PHE A 281 16.98 -7.35 4.13
C PHE A 281 18.26 -7.05 4.91
N LYS A 282 18.60 -5.77 5.14
CA LYS A 282 19.67 -5.37 6.08
C LYS A 282 19.14 -5.10 7.50
N ALA A 283 17.87 -5.38 7.75
CA ALA A 283 17.26 -5.17 9.06
C ALA A 283 17.87 -6.10 10.11
N LYS A 284 18.21 -5.55 11.27
CA LYS A 284 18.81 -6.33 12.37
C LYS A 284 17.79 -7.04 13.25
N ASN A 285 16.52 -6.68 13.14
CA ASN A 285 15.42 -7.23 13.91
C ASN A 285 14.09 -6.92 13.21
N ILE A 286 13.01 -7.52 13.72
CA ILE A 286 11.68 -7.39 13.11
C ILE A 286 11.15 -5.95 13.13
N LYS A 287 11.46 -5.14 14.16
CA LYS A 287 11.05 -3.73 14.20
C LYS A 287 11.76 -2.89 13.14
N ASP A 288 13.06 -3.11 12.96
CA ASP A 288 13.87 -2.47 11.91
C ASP A 288 13.38 -2.90 10.51
N PHE A 289 12.98 -4.16 10.33
CA PHE A 289 12.43 -4.66 9.08
C PHE A 289 11.15 -3.91 8.67
N TRP A 290 10.18 -3.78 9.58
CA TRP A 290 8.94 -3.04 9.30
C TRP A 290 9.12 -1.53 9.19
N ASN A 291 10.28 -0.98 9.55
CA ASN A 291 10.68 0.40 9.25
C ASN A 291 11.34 0.54 7.86
N ARG A 292 11.46 -0.55 7.10
CA ARG A 292 12.16 -0.61 5.80
C ARG A 292 11.39 -1.34 4.71
N TRP A 293 10.43 -2.17 5.07
CA TRP A 293 9.55 -2.93 4.16
C TRP A 293 8.19 -2.27 4.07
N HIS A 294 7.71 -2.07 2.85
CA HIS A 294 6.38 -1.50 2.55
C HIS A 294 6.01 -0.34 3.50
N MET A 295 6.93 0.62 3.64
CA MET A 295 6.94 1.61 4.73
C MET A 295 5.66 2.43 4.79
N SER A 296 5.05 2.78 3.64
CA SER A 296 3.79 3.53 3.66
C SER A 296 2.67 2.75 4.34
N LEU A 297 2.56 1.45 4.07
CA LEU A 297 1.58 0.56 4.68
C LEU A 297 1.91 0.35 6.16
N SER A 298 3.16 0.02 6.45
CA SER A 298 3.65 -0.18 7.82
C SER A 298 3.33 1.03 8.72
N PHE A 299 3.65 2.25 8.25
CA PHE A 299 3.41 3.47 9.01
C PHE A 299 1.93 3.85 9.06
N TRP A 300 1.16 3.52 8.02
CA TRP A 300 -0.29 3.68 8.06
C TRP A 300 -0.90 2.81 9.17
N PHE A 301 -0.56 1.52 9.21
CA PHE A 301 -1.02 0.59 10.24
C PHE A 301 -0.56 1.02 11.63
N ARG A 302 0.71 1.39 11.78
CA ARG A 302 1.26 1.90 13.03
C ARG A 302 0.42 3.08 13.56
N ASP A 303 0.16 4.08 12.73
CA ASP A 303 -0.48 5.31 13.19
C ASP A 303 -2.01 5.18 13.29
N CYS A 304 -2.65 4.40 12.40
CA CYS A 304 -4.11 4.28 12.31
C CYS A 304 -4.68 3.13 13.14
N ILE A 305 -3.94 2.04 13.35
CA ILE A 305 -4.40 0.87 14.09
C ILE A 305 -3.66 0.79 15.42
N TYR A 306 -2.34 0.55 15.41
CA TYR A 306 -1.57 0.32 16.64
C TYR A 306 -1.68 1.50 17.62
N MET A 307 -1.33 2.72 17.20
CA MET A 307 -1.33 3.89 18.08
C MET A 307 -2.74 4.24 18.55
N ARG A 308 -3.76 4.17 17.67
CA ARG A 308 -5.15 4.46 18.05
C ARG A 308 -5.68 3.46 19.08
N THR A 309 -5.45 2.17 18.87
CA THR A 309 -5.85 1.13 19.83
C THR A 309 -5.13 1.31 21.16
N LEU A 310 -3.82 1.55 21.13
CA LEU A 310 -3.03 1.79 22.33
C LEU A 310 -3.55 3.00 23.13
N PHE A 311 -3.80 4.13 22.48
CA PHE A 311 -4.34 5.32 23.14
C PHE A 311 -5.74 5.11 23.70
N TYR A 312 -6.60 4.41 22.96
CA TYR A 312 -7.96 4.09 23.40
C TYR A 312 -7.93 3.23 24.68
N MET A 313 -7.18 2.13 24.67
CA MET A 313 -7.04 1.24 25.82
C MET A 313 -6.37 1.94 27.01
N SER A 314 -5.40 2.81 26.76
CA SER A 314 -4.71 3.57 27.81
C SER A 314 -5.66 4.54 28.51
N ARG A 315 -6.56 5.21 27.76
CA ARG A 315 -7.59 6.07 28.35
C ARG A 315 -8.63 5.28 29.14
N LYS A 316 -9.00 4.09 28.65
CA LYS A 316 -9.98 3.22 29.32
C LYS A 316 -9.39 2.36 30.44
N LYS A 317 -8.07 2.43 30.66
CA LYS A 317 -7.33 1.60 31.63
C LYS A 317 -7.65 0.11 31.48
N THR A 318 -7.82 -0.36 30.23
CA THR A 318 -8.28 -1.73 29.93
C THR A 318 -7.32 -2.82 30.43
N PHE A 319 -6.02 -2.50 30.52
CA PHE A 319 -4.99 -3.41 31.03
C PHE A 319 -4.23 -2.76 32.19
N LYS A 320 -3.82 -3.57 33.19
CA LYS A 320 -2.99 -3.11 34.31
C LYS A 320 -1.56 -2.74 33.89
N SER A 321 -1.03 -3.37 32.84
CA SER A 321 0.35 -3.17 32.36
C SER A 321 0.37 -2.54 30.97
N GLN A 322 1.11 -1.44 30.82
CA GLN A 322 1.34 -0.79 29.52
C GLN A 322 1.99 -1.75 28.51
N PHE A 323 2.75 -2.74 28.99
CA PHE A 323 3.37 -3.73 28.11
C PHE A 323 2.36 -4.70 27.53
N ALA A 324 1.45 -5.21 28.36
CA ALA A 324 0.40 -6.11 27.90
C ALA A 324 -0.50 -5.40 26.87
N MET A 325 -0.80 -4.13 27.13
CA MET A 325 -1.54 -3.28 26.19
C MET A 325 -0.81 -3.09 24.86
N SER A 326 0.50 -2.83 24.88
CA SER A 326 1.33 -2.71 23.67
C SER A 326 1.38 -4.03 22.88
N ASN A 327 1.55 -5.17 23.56
CA ASN A 327 1.57 -6.48 22.92
C ASN A 327 0.23 -6.81 22.26
N PHE A 328 -0.90 -6.54 22.93
CA PHE A 328 -2.22 -6.71 22.35
C PHE A 328 -2.44 -5.79 21.14
N ALA A 329 -2.01 -4.53 21.24
CA ALA A 329 -2.09 -3.60 20.11
C ALA A 329 -1.24 -4.06 18.91
N PHE A 330 -0.06 -4.64 19.14
CA PHE A 330 0.75 -5.24 18.07
C PHE A 330 0.08 -6.45 17.43
N PHE A 331 -0.48 -7.36 18.25
CA PHE A 331 -1.25 -8.49 17.75
C PHE A 331 -2.40 -8.02 16.85
N LEU A 332 -3.24 -7.11 17.35
CA LEU A 332 -4.38 -6.59 16.58
C LEU A 332 -3.93 -5.89 15.29
N ASN A 333 -2.85 -5.11 15.35
CA ASN A 333 -2.30 -4.43 14.19
C ASN A 333 -1.90 -5.39 13.07
N PHE A 334 -1.14 -6.44 13.38
CA PHE A 334 -0.72 -7.41 12.37
C PHE A 334 -1.82 -8.38 11.97
N PHE A 335 -2.73 -8.73 12.88
CA PHE A 335 -3.91 -9.52 12.55
C PHE A 335 -4.79 -8.81 11.50
N ILE A 336 -5.12 -7.53 11.72
CA ILE A 336 -5.87 -6.73 10.75
C ILE A 336 -5.09 -6.57 9.44
N MET A 337 -3.75 -6.48 9.49
CA MET A 337 -2.92 -6.45 8.28
C MET A 337 -3.02 -7.75 7.48
N GLY A 338 -3.02 -8.91 8.15
CA GLY A 338 -3.27 -10.21 7.52
C GLY A 338 -4.65 -10.28 6.86
N VAL A 339 -5.70 -9.93 7.61
CA VAL A 339 -7.09 -9.86 7.10
C VAL A 339 -7.23 -8.92 5.91
N TRP A 340 -6.51 -7.79 5.91
CA TRP A 340 -6.49 -6.85 4.80
C TRP A 340 -5.90 -7.46 3.52
N HIS A 341 -4.86 -8.28 3.64
CA HIS A 341 -4.30 -8.98 2.49
C HIS A 341 -5.32 -9.95 1.88
N GLY A 342 -6.03 -10.72 2.71
CA GLY A 342 -7.15 -11.54 2.29
C GLY A 342 -7.73 -12.35 3.46
N LEU A 343 -8.84 -13.02 3.20
CA LEU A 343 -9.52 -13.87 4.20
C LEU A 343 -9.06 -15.33 4.18
N GLU A 344 -8.09 -15.66 3.31
CA GLU A 344 -7.47 -16.97 3.30
C GLU A 344 -6.61 -17.21 4.54
N LEU A 345 -6.57 -18.45 5.00
CA LEU A 345 -5.89 -18.83 6.24
C LEU A 345 -4.43 -18.39 6.24
N PHE A 346 -3.72 -18.54 5.12
CA PHE A 346 -2.31 -18.19 5.03
C PHE A 346 -2.03 -16.68 5.20
N TYR A 347 -2.94 -15.79 4.80
CA TYR A 347 -2.79 -14.35 5.08
C TYR A 347 -3.02 -14.02 6.56
N ILE A 348 -4.00 -14.67 7.19
CA ILE A 348 -4.29 -14.49 8.62
C ILE A 348 -3.12 -15.02 9.45
N VAL A 349 -2.62 -16.23 9.14
CA VAL A 349 -1.46 -16.84 9.79
C VAL A 349 -0.21 -15.99 9.60
N TYR A 350 0.02 -15.42 8.41
CA TYR A 350 1.10 -14.46 8.18
C TYR A 350 1.01 -13.24 9.12
N GLY A 351 -0.19 -12.67 9.28
CA GLY A 351 -0.42 -11.58 10.23
C GLY A 351 -0.10 -11.99 11.68
N ILE A 352 -0.64 -13.12 12.14
CA ILE A 352 -0.37 -13.63 13.49
C ILE A 352 1.13 -13.89 13.70
N TYR A 353 1.79 -14.51 12.72
CA TYR A 353 3.22 -14.80 12.74
C TYR A 353 4.06 -13.53 12.98
N HIS A 354 3.80 -12.46 12.23
CA HIS A 354 4.49 -11.18 12.43
C HIS A 354 4.14 -10.51 13.76
N GLY A 355 2.89 -10.62 14.22
CA GLY A 355 2.47 -10.16 15.54
C GLY A 355 3.25 -10.84 16.67
N LEU A 356 3.38 -12.16 16.61
CA LEU A 356 4.14 -12.94 17.59
C LEU A 356 5.64 -12.60 17.56
N MET A 357 6.23 -12.40 16.38
CA MET A 357 7.62 -11.94 16.29
C MET A 357 7.83 -10.56 16.93
N PHE A 358 6.90 -9.63 16.73
CA PHE A 358 6.96 -8.30 17.37
C PHE A 358 6.89 -8.39 18.89
N ILE A 359 5.96 -9.21 19.40
CA ILE A 359 5.78 -9.43 20.83
C ILE A 359 7.03 -10.10 21.42
N GLY A 360 7.47 -11.21 20.82
CA GLY A 360 8.67 -11.94 21.24
C GLY A 360 9.92 -11.05 21.25
N TYR A 361 10.11 -10.24 20.21
CA TYR A 361 11.20 -9.26 20.17
C TYR A 361 11.04 -8.18 21.26
N GLY A 362 9.82 -7.78 21.60
CA GLY A 362 9.55 -6.86 22.72
C GLY A 362 9.95 -7.44 24.08
N TYR A 363 9.72 -8.74 24.32
CA TYR A 363 10.22 -9.43 25.52
C TYR A 363 11.75 -9.51 25.51
N TYR A 364 12.34 -9.87 24.36
CA TYR A 364 13.79 -9.88 24.18
C TYR A 364 14.42 -8.51 24.48
N GLU A 365 13.87 -7.41 23.99
CA GLU A 365 14.36 -6.06 24.28
C GLU A 365 14.32 -5.74 25.79
N ARG A 366 13.27 -6.15 26.50
CA ARG A 366 13.19 -5.97 27.96
C ARG A 366 14.22 -6.79 28.70
N TRP A 367 14.41 -8.04 28.29
CA TRP A 367 15.44 -8.91 28.85
C TRP A 367 16.84 -8.33 28.61
N ARG A 368 17.11 -7.83 27.40
CA ARG A 368 18.36 -7.18 27.00
C ARG A 368 18.68 -5.90 27.75
N LYS A 369 17.66 -5.13 28.15
CA LYS A 369 17.87 -3.96 29.03
C LYS A 369 18.42 -4.35 30.40
N LYS A 370 18.06 -5.55 30.89
CA LYS A 370 18.59 -6.11 32.15
C LYS A 370 19.88 -6.91 31.94
N HIS A 371 20.10 -7.44 30.74
CA HIS A 371 21.25 -8.26 30.37
C HIS A 371 21.93 -7.68 29.11
N PRO A 372 22.70 -6.59 29.27
CA PRO A 372 23.35 -5.96 28.13
C PRO A 372 24.32 -6.95 27.45
N PRO A 373 24.46 -6.91 26.12
CA PRO A 373 25.40 -7.76 25.42
C PRO A 373 26.82 -7.53 25.91
N ARG A 374 27.55 -8.62 26.15
CA ARG A 374 29.00 -8.57 26.34
C ARG A 374 29.77 -8.20 25.06
N TRP A 375 29.18 -8.48 23.88
CA TRP A 375 29.82 -8.29 22.58
C TRP A 375 28.88 -7.50 21.66
N GLN A 376 29.32 -6.33 21.19
CA GLN A 376 28.63 -5.53 20.17
C GLN A 376 29.59 -5.27 19.00
N ASN A 377 29.94 -6.31 18.26
CA ASN A 377 30.86 -6.23 17.12
C ASN A 377 30.13 -6.47 15.78
N GLY A 378 30.85 -6.31 14.67
CA GLY A 378 30.31 -6.53 13.32
C GLY A 378 29.69 -7.91 13.12
N PHE A 379 30.25 -8.94 13.75
CA PHE A 379 29.74 -10.31 13.70
C PHE A 379 28.34 -10.45 14.31
N THR A 380 28.13 -9.93 15.53
CA THR A 380 26.80 -9.97 16.17
C THR A 380 25.72 -9.23 15.35
N LYS A 381 26.11 -8.15 14.66
CA LYS A 381 25.23 -7.43 13.74
C LYS A 381 24.90 -8.27 12.51
N ALA A 382 25.89 -8.91 11.88
CA ALA A 382 25.68 -9.77 10.72
C ALA A 382 24.77 -10.95 11.07
N LEU A 383 25.03 -11.61 12.20
CA LEU A 383 24.18 -12.70 12.71
C LEU A 383 22.73 -12.25 12.95
N SER A 384 22.53 -11.07 13.54
CA SER A 384 21.17 -10.52 13.75
C SER A 384 20.43 -10.28 12.43
N ILE A 385 21.14 -9.80 11.40
CA ILE A 385 20.59 -9.60 10.06
C ILE A 385 20.21 -10.93 9.42
N ILE A 386 21.10 -11.93 9.49
CA ILE A 386 20.85 -13.28 8.94
C ILE A 386 19.63 -13.91 9.61
N ILE A 387 19.56 -13.89 10.95
CA ILE A 387 18.41 -14.43 11.69
C ILE A 387 17.13 -13.71 11.26
N THR A 388 17.12 -12.37 11.28
CA THR A 388 15.95 -11.59 10.88
C THR A 388 15.50 -11.91 9.46
N PHE A 389 16.43 -12.05 8.53
CA PHE A 389 16.16 -12.42 7.14
C PHE A 389 15.45 -13.77 7.03
N HIS A 390 15.92 -14.81 7.74
CA HIS A 390 15.31 -16.15 7.69
C HIS A 390 13.89 -16.15 8.24
N PHE A 391 13.65 -15.48 9.36
CA PHE A 391 12.30 -15.33 9.92
C PHE A 391 11.38 -14.57 8.97
N VAL A 392 11.85 -13.49 8.35
CA VAL A 392 11.07 -12.74 7.35
C VAL A 392 10.79 -13.60 6.12
N ALA A 393 11.78 -14.33 5.61
CA ALA A 393 11.63 -15.20 4.44
C ALA A 393 10.61 -16.31 4.71
N PHE A 394 10.64 -16.92 5.90
CA PHE A 394 9.62 -17.88 6.31
C PHE A 394 8.23 -17.25 6.39
N GLY A 395 8.12 -16.01 6.88
CA GLY A 395 6.89 -15.23 6.79
C GLY A 395 6.40 -15.09 5.34
N PHE A 396 7.28 -14.83 4.38
CA PHE A 396 6.90 -14.76 2.97
C PHE A 396 6.49 -16.12 2.36
N LEU A 397 7.06 -17.24 2.82
CA LEU A 397 6.58 -18.57 2.43
C LEU A 397 5.16 -18.84 2.93
N ILE A 398 4.83 -18.41 4.16
CA ILE A 398 3.44 -18.44 4.65
C ILE A 398 2.58 -17.57 3.74
N PHE A 399 2.99 -16.31 3.50
CA PHE A 399 2.25 -15.35 2.70
C PHE A 399 1.96 -15.85 1.27
N SER A 400 2.85 -16.65 0.69
CA SER A 400 2.66 -17.19 -0.67
C SER A 400 1.57 -18.26 -0.76
N GLY A 401 1.09 -18.79 0.38
CA GLY A 401 0.11 -19.88 0.41
C GLY A 401 0.65 -21.21 -0.12
N LYS A 402 1.97 -21.43 -0.04
CA LYS A 402 2.64 -22.65 -0.55
C LYS A 402 3.32 -23.48 0.56
N LEU A 403 3.13 -23.10 1.81
CA LEU A 403 3.66 -23.82 2.96
C LEU A 403 2.92 -25.17 3.16
N ILE A 404 1.59 -25.10 3.13
CA ILE A 404 0.68 -26.25 3.30
C ILE A 404 0.23 -26.70 1.92
#